data_AF-A0AA41BWK7-F1
#
_entry.id   AF-A0AA41BWK7-F1
#
_cell.length_a   1.000
_cell.length_b   1.000
_cell.length_c   1.000
_cell.angle_alpha   90.00
_cell.angle_beta   90.00
_cell.angle_gamma   90.00
#
_symmetry.space_group_name_H-M   'P 1'
#
loop_
_entity.id
_entity.type
_entity.pdbx_description
1 polymer ?
#
loop_
_entity_poly.entity_id
_entity_poly.type
_entity_poly.pdbx_seq_one_letter_code
_entity_poly.pdbx_strand_id
1 'polypeptide(L)'
;MPEQSNEETLNAHCQQLFALVETLKIDPLVPENQVLDRVALSFRKLLNFMAQHQEINACALLTSASSPLARARLAELMQENFLAAQLGGVFRQDIPAALLAQFFTGMLLQLAQHAGDAATRHQQSLAASKLFCEGAWMGAERA
;
A
#
# COMPACT_ATOMS: atom_id res chain seq x y z
N MET A 1 10.82 -26.44 -19.59
CA MET A 1 11.12 -25.80 -18.30
C MET A 1 10.96 -24.26 -18.29
N PRO A 2 9.87 -23.65 -18.81
CA PRO A 2 9.68 -22.19 -18.72
C PRO A 2 8.88 -21.69 -17.50
N GLU A 3 8.05 -22.52 -16.85
CA GLU A 3 7.13 -22.04 -15.80
C GLU A 3 7.80 -21.76 -14.45
N GLN A 4 8.75 -22.60 -14.01
CA GLN A 4 9.46 -22.41 -12.72
C GLN A 4 10.32 -21.13 -12.70
N SER A 5 10.98 -20.81 -13.82
CA SER A 5 11.77 -19.57 -13.94
C SER A 5 10.90 -18.30 -13.89
N ASN A 6 9.63 -18.40 -14.29
CA ASN A 6 8.69 -17.28 -14.19
C ASN A 6 8.19 -17.10 -12.77
N GLU A 7 7.84 -18.17 -12.05
CA GLU A 7 7.38 -18.06 -10.66
C GLU A 7 8.47 -17.54 -9.70
N GLU A 8 9.72 -17.97 -9.87
CA GLU A 8 10.84 -17.43 -9.09
C GLU A 8 11.02 -15.93 -9.30
N THR A 9 10.88 -15.47 -10.55
CA THR A 9 10.96 -14.04 -10.90
C THR A 9 9.81 -13.25 -10.27
N LEU A 10 8.57 -13.76 -10.34
CA LEU A 10 7.42 -13.12 -9.71
C LEU A 10 7.56 -13.08 -8.19
N ASN A 11 8.09 -14.14 -7.57
CA ASN A 11 8.33 -14.18 -6.14
C ASN A 11 9.41 -13.17 -5.73
N ALA A 12 10.55 -13.12 -6.42
CA ALA A 12 11.61 -12.15 -6.16
C ALA A 12 11.10 -10.70 -6.27
N HIS A 13 10.24 -10.43 -7.27
CA HIS A 13 9.58 -9.13 -7.41
C HIS A 13 8.65 -8.81 -6.23
N CYS A 14 7.83 -9.77 -5.78
CA CYS A 14 7.02 -9.62 -4.57
C CYS A 14 7.88 -9.35 -3.33
N GLN A 15 9.03 -10.01 -3.17
CA GLN A 15 9.92 -9.76 -2.04
C GLN A 15 10.45 -8.32 -2.03
N GLN A 16 10.76 -7.75 -3.20
CA GLN A 16 11.16 -6.34 -3.30
C GLN A 16 10.02 -5.39 -2.90
N LEU A 17 8.79 -5.69 -3.34
CA LEU A 17 7.61 -4.94 -2.93
C LEU A 17 7.39 -5.02 -1.42
N PHE A 18 7.51 -6.22 -0.83
CA PHE A 18 7.33 -6.45 0.60
C PHE A 18 8.38 -5.70 1.43
N ALA A 19 9.64 -5.78 1.03
CA ALA A 19 10.71 -5.00 1.65
C ALA A 19 10.44 -3.49 1.59
N LEU A 20 9.90 -2.99 0.47
CA LEU A 20 9.49 -1.59 0.38
C LEU A 20 8.39 -1.26 1.39
N VAL A 21 7.35 -2.09 1.49
CA VAL A 21 6.23 -1.89 2.43
C VAL A 21 6.69 -1.81 3.87
N GLU A 22 7.64 -2.64 4.28
CA GLU A 22 8.19 -2.64 5.64
C GLU A 22 8.88 -1.30 6.00
N THR A 23 9.35 -0.54 5.00
CA THR A 23 9.92 0.80 5.20
C THR A 23 8.89 1.92 5.33
N LEU A 24 7.60 1.64 5.14
CA LEU A 24 6.52 2.63 5.08
C LEU A 24 5.79 2.82 6.40
N LYS A 25 6.41 2.41 7.51
CA LYS A 25 5.88 2.65 8.86
C LYS A 25 5.68 4.15 9.07
N ILE A 26 4.51 4.50 9.61
CA ILE A 26 4.21 5.87 10.02
C ILE A 26 4.69 6.00 11.46
N ASP A 27 5.57 6.98 11.68
CA ASP A 27 6.07 7.30 13.00
C ASP A 27 4.91 7.70 13.93
N PRO A 28 4.74 7.09 15.12
CA PRO A 28 3.77 7.51 16.12
C PRO A 28 3.86 9.00 16.49
N LEU A 29 5.05 9.60 16.38
CA LEU A 29 5.32 11.01 16.70
C LEU A 29 5.18 11.93 15.48
N VAL A 30 4.65 11.44 14.36
CA VAL A 30 4.37 12.28 13.20
C VAL A 30 3.45 13.44 13.60
N PRO A 31 3.79 14.69 13.25
CA PRO A 31 2.87 15.81 13.46
C PRO A 31 1.53 15.57 12.75
N GLU A 32 0.42 15.92 13.40
CA GLU A 32 -0.93 15.70 12.86
C GLU A 32 -1.08 16.25 11.44
N ASN A 33 -0.56 17.45 11.19
CA ASN A 33 -0.61 18.10 9.87
C ASN A 33 0.24 17.41 8.78
N GLN A 34 1.05 16.40 9.13
CA GLN A 34 1.87 15.63 8.20
C GLN A 34 1.37 14.21 7.98
N VAL A 35 0.38 13.73 8.74
CA VAL A 35 -0.13 12.35 8.60
C VAL A 35 -0.58 12.07 7.17
N LEU A 36 -1.39 12.99 6.60
CA LEU A 36 -1.89 12.88 5.23
C LEU A 36 -0.73 12.77 4.22
N ASP A 37 0.31 13.59 4.37
CA ASP A 37 1.47 13.59 3.49
C ASP A 37 2.27 12.28 3.60
N ARG A 38 2.36 11.69 4.80
CA ARG A 38 3.01 10.39 4.98
C ARG A 38 2.22 9.27 4.31
N VAL A 39 0.89 9.25 4.42
CA VAL A 39 0.06 8.26 3.72
C VAL A 39 0.16 8.45 2.21
N ALA A 40 0.11 9.69 1.71
CA ALA A 40 0.29 9.99 0.29
C ALA A 40 1.65 9.53 -0.22
N LEU A 41 2.71 9.74 0.56
CA LEU A 41 4.06 9.27 0.23
C LEU A 41 4.11 7.74 0.12
N SER A 42 3.44 7.02 1.02
CA SER A 42 3.34 5.55 0.97
C SER A 42 2.66 5.08 -0.32
N PHE A 43 1.49 5.62 -0.66
CA PHE A 43 0.83 5.32 -1.94
C PHE A 43 1.76 5.62 -3.12
N ARG A 44 2.38 6.80 -3.15
CA ARG A 44 3.23 7.22 -4.27
C ARG A 44 4.45 6.31 -4.46
N LYS A 45 5.12 5.91 -3.38
CA LYS A 45 6.27 5.00 -3.43
C LYS A 45 5.86 3.65 -4.02
N LEU A 46 4.75 3.08 -3.53
CA LEU A 46 4.25 1.79 -4.00
C LEU A 46 3.78 1.86 -5.46
N LEU A 47 3.04 2.91 -5.84
CA LEU A 47 2.59 3.11 -7.23
C LEU A 47 3.77 3.33 -8.19
N ASN A 48 4.82 4.04 -7.76
CA ASN A 48 6.02 4.21 -8.58
C ASN A 48 6.78 2.90 -8.76
N PHE A 49 6.94 2.11 -7.69
CA PHE A 49 7.52 0.77 -7.79
C PHE A 49 6.71 -0.10 -8.75
N MET A 50 5.38 -0.07 -8.65
CA MET A 50 4.51 -0.86 -9.51
C MET A 50 4.59 -0.45 -10.98
N ALA A 51 4.69 0.85 -11.25
CA ALA A 51 4.80 1.39 -12.61
C ALA A 51 6.13 1.05 -13.29
N GLN A 52 7.22 0.86 -12.54
CA GLN A 52 8.53 0.48 -13.11
C GLN A 52 8.51 -0.91 -13.75
N HIS A 53 7.63 -1.80 -13.27
CA HIS A 53 7.52 -3.19 -13.71
C HIS A 53 6.05 -3.57 -13.93
N GLN A 54 5.31 -2.82 -14.74
CA GLN A 54 3.85 -2.92 -14.83
C GLN A 54 3.37 -4.35 -15.16
N GLU A 55 3.97 -5.00 -16.16
CA GLU A 55 3.59 -6.37 -16.57
C GLU A 55 3.88 -7.39 -15.46
N ILE A 56 5.07 -7.32 -14.85
CA ILE A 56 5.47 -8.22 -13.76
C ILE A 56 4.55 -8.04 -12.55
N ASN A 57 4.17 -6.80 -12.22
CA ASN A 57 3.22 -6.53 -11.13
C ASN A 57 1.83 -7.09 -11.42
N ALA A 58 1.32 -6.91 -12.64
CA ALA A 58 0.03 -7.47 -13.03
C ALA A 58 0.04 -9.00 -12.91
N CYS A 59 1.11 -9.65 -13.36
CA CYS A 59 1.30 -11.08 -13.19
C CYS A 59 1.38 -11.51 -11.73
N ALA A 60 2.24 -10.87 -10.95
CA ALA A 60 2.51 -11.23 -9.56
C ALA A 60 1.31 -11.01 -8.64
N LEU A 61 0.51 -9.96 -8.87
CA LEU A 61 -0.53 -9.53 -7.94
C LEU A 61 -1.96 -9.78 -8.43
N LEU A 62 -2.19 -10.06 -9.72
CA LEU A 62 -3.54 -10.18 -10.27
C LEU A 62 -3.82 -11.50 -11.00
N THR A 63 -2.91 -11.97 -11.86
CA THR A 63 -3.25 -13.04 -12.82
C THR A 63 -2.60 -14.39 -12.54
N SER A 64 -1.47 -14.46 -11.82
CA SER A 64 -0.81 -15.73 -11.50
C SER A 64 -1.57 -16.54 -10.45
N ALA A 65 -1.31 -17.85 -10.40
CA ALA A 65 -1.90 -18.76 -9.41
C ALA A 65 -1.51 -18.38 -7.97
N SER A 66 -0.31 -17.83 -7.77
CA SER A 66 0.19 -17.35 -6.47
C SER A 66 -0.27 -15.93 -6.12
N SER A 67 -0.94 -15.22 -7.03
CA SER A 67 -1.38 -13.85 -6.80
C SER A 67 -2.27 -13.65 -5.57
N PRO A 68 -3.19 -14.56 -5.18
CA PRO A 68 -3.97 -14.39 -3.97
C PRO A 68 -3.10 -14.41 -2.71
N LEU A 69 -2.07 -15.27 -2.67
CA LEU A 69 -1.11 -15.34 -1.57
C LEU A 69 -0.26 -14.07 -1.49
N ALA A 70 0.21 -13.57 -2.63
CA ALA A 70 0.97 -12.32 -2.68
C ALA A 70 0.15 -11.12 -2.19
N ARG A 71 -1.13 -11.02 -2.59
CA ARG A 71 -2.04 -9.97 -2.10
C ARG A 71 -2.34 -10.10 -0.61
N ALA A 72 -2.54 -11.32 -0.12
CA ALA A 72 -2.73 -11.56 1.31
C ALA A 72 -1.50 -11.13 2.11
N ARG A 73 -0.30 -11.51 1.66
CA ARG A 73 0.96 -11.12 2.33
C ARG A 73 1.18 -9.60 2.29
N LEU A 74 0.85 -8.94 1.19
CA LEU A 74 0.89 -7.48 1.09
C LEU A 74 -0.03 -6.82 2.14
N ALA A 75 -1.26 -7.33 2.28
CA ALA A 75 -2.21 -6.83 3.27
C ALA A 75 -1.75 -7.09 4.71
N GLU A 76 -1.13 -8.24 5.00
CA GLU A 76 -0.54 -8.53 6.32
C GLU A 76 0.56 -7.52 6.69
N LEU A 77 1.49 -7.24 5.77
CA LEU A 77 2.56 -6.26 6.02
C LEU A 77 2.00 -4.84 6.23
N MET A 78 0.97 -4.46 5.46
CA MET A 78 0.28 -3.19 5.69
C MET A 78 -0.46 -3.16 7.03
N GLN A 79 -1.04 -4.29 7.46
CA GLN A 79 -1.67 -4.42 8.77
C GLN A 79 -0.66 -4.19 9.89
N GLU A 80 0.55 -4.74 9.80
CA GLU A 80 1.61 -4.51 10.79
C GLU A 80 1.95 -3.01 10.90
N ASN A 81 2.07 -2.32 9.75
CA ASN A 81 2.32 -0.88 9.71
C ASN A 81 1.18 -0.08 10.35
N PHE A 82 -0.07 -0.44 10.08
CA PHE A 82 -1.24 0.25 10.61
C PHE A 82 -1.51 -0.07 12.08
N LEU A 83 -1.22 -1.28 12.53
CA LEU A 83 -1.29 -1.63 13.95
C LEU A 83 -0.30 -0.79 14.76
N ALA A 84 0.94 -0.64 14.27
CA ALA A 84 1.93 0.23 14.91
C ALA A 84 1.44 1.69 14.99
N ALA A 85 0.85 2.21 13.91
CA ALA A 85 0.28 3.55 13.87
C ALA A 85 -0.95 3.71 14.80
N GLN A 86 -1.80 2.70 14.91
CA GLN A 86 -2.93 2.66 15.85
C GLN A 86 -2.47 2.68 17.30
N LEU A 87 -1.51 1.82 17.65
CA LEU A 87 -0.91 1.77 18.99
C LEU A 87 -0.22 3.10 19.35
N GLY A 88 0.32 3.78 18.33
CA GLY A 88 0.89 5.13 18.45
C GLY A 88 -0.14 6.27 18.53
N GLY A 89 -1.44 5.98 18.41
CA GLY A 89 -2.50 6.99 18.46
C GLY A 89 -2.70 7.79 17.16
N VAL A 90 -2.03 7.41 16.07
CA VAL A 90 -2.16 8.09 14.78
C VAL A 90 -3.49 7.72 14.11
N PHE A 91 -3.82 6.43 14.05
CA PHE A 91 -5.06 5.95 13.46
C PHE A 91 -6.08 5.51 14.50
N ARG A 92 -7.36 5.63 14.14
CA ARG A 92 -8.48 5.24 14.99
C ARG A 92 -8.41 3.74 15.30
N GLN A 93 -8.79 3.34 16.51
CA GLN A 93 -8.65 1.96 16.99
C GLN A 93 -9.96 1.16 16.97
N ASP A 94 -11.09 1.82 16.71
CA ASP A 94 -12.40 1.18 16.58
C ASP A 94 -12.58 0.43 15.25
N ILE A 95 -11.74 0.72 14.25
CA ILE A 95 -11.63 -0.08 13.02
C ILE A 95 -10.43 -1.02 13.14
N PRO A 96 -10.57 -2.34 12.91
CA PRO A 96 -9.43 -3.26 12.96
C PRO A 96 -8.33 -2.91 11.95
N ALA A 97 -7.06 -2.93 12.36
CA ALA A 97 -5.90 -2.70 11.47
C ALA A 97 -5.93 -3.59 10.22
N ALA A 98 -6.37 -4.84 10.36
CA ALA A 98 -6.51 -5.78 9.24
C ALA A 98 -7.48 -5.24 8.17
N LEU A 99 -8.60 -4.64 8.59
CA LEU A 99 -9.59 -4.09 7.68
C LEU A 99 -9.07 -2.82 6.98
N LEU A 100 -8.38 -1.94 7.72
CA LEU A 100 -7.67 -0.79 7.14
C LEU A 100 -6.65 -1.22 6.09
N ALA A 101 -5.87 -2.27 6.38
CA ALA A 101 -4.87 -2.80 5.47
C ALA A 101 -5.49 -3.37 4.19
N GLN A 102 -6.62 -4.08 4.29
CA GLN A 102 -7.37 -4.57 3.13
C GLN A 102 -7.89 -3.42 2.27
N PHE A 103 -8.46 -2.37 2.85
CA PHE A 103 -8.93 -1.21 2.09
C PHE A 103 -7.79 -0.45 1.41
N PHE A 104 -6.68 -0.21 2.13
CA PHE A 104 -5.50 0.41 1.55
C PHE A 104 -4.96 -0.41 0.37
N THR A 105 -4.82 -1.73 0.57
CA THR A 105 -4.31 -2.65 -0.46
C THR A 105 -5.25 -2.70 -1.66
N GLY A 106 -6.56 -2.71 -1.46
CA GLY A 106 -7.54 -2.67 -2.54
C GLY A 106 -7.45 -1.39 -3.37
N MET A 107 -7.39 -0.22 -2.72
CA MET A 107 -7.19 1.06 -3.41
C MET A 107 -5.88 1.08 -4.19
N LEU A 108 -4.80 0.61 -3.58
CA LEU A 108 -3.49 0.54 -4.20
C LEU A 108 -3.50 -0.31 -5.47
N LEU A 109 -4.06 -1.52 -5.40
CA LEU A 109 -4.15 -2.44 -6.54
C LEU A 109 -5.07 -1.90 -7.64
N GLN A 110 -6.15 -1.21 -7.28
CA GLN A 110 -7.01 -0.55 -8.26
C GLN A 110 -6.24 0.55 -8.99
N LEU A 111 -5.49 1.39 -8.29
CA LEU A 111 -4.71 2.47 -8.87
C LEU A 111 -3.54 1.96 -9.73
N ALA A 112 -2.87 0.89 -9.29
CA ALA A 112 -1.74 0.29 -10.01
C ALA A 112 -2.13 -0.28 -11.39
N GLN A 113 -3.40 -0.61 -11.61
CA GLN A 113 -3.91 -1.06 -12.91
C GLN A 113 -4.04 0.08 -13.94
N HIS A 114 -4.06 1.34 -13.48
CA HIS A 114 -4.17 2.49 -14.37
C HIS A 114 -2.77 2.92 -14.79
N ALA A 115 -2.45 2.73 -16.08
CA ALA A 115 -1.26 3.33 -16.66
C ALA A 115 -1.35 4.85 -16.52
N GLY A 116 -0.34 5.46 -15.92
CA GLY A 116 -0.28 6.90 -15.72
C GLY A 116 1.17 7.33 -15.53
N ASP A 117 1.49 8.53 -15.98
CA ASP A 117 2.79 9.14 -15.77
C ASP A 117 3.04 9.47 -14.28
N ALA A 118 4.24 9.96 -13.97
CA ALA A 118 4.60 10.29 -12.59
C ALA A 118 3.68 11.37 -11.98
N ALA A 119 3.21 12.33 -12.78
CA ALA A 119 2.31 13.38 -12.33
C ALA A 119 0.93 12.81 -11.96
N THR A 120 0.38 11.93 -12.79
CA THR A 120 -0.88 11.24 -12.55
C THR A 120 -0.82 10.39 -11.28
N ARG A 121 0.24 9.59 -11.11
CA ARG A 121 0.43 8.77 -9.90
C ARG A 121 0.56 9.63 -8.64
N HIS A 122 1.18 10.80 -8.75
CA HIS A 122 1.23 11.74 -7.64
C HIS A 122 -0.17 12.25 -7.27
N GLN A 123 -0.98 12.67 -8.24
CA GLN A 123 -2.36 13.12 -7.97
C GLN A 123 -3.24 12.00 -7.39
N GLN A 124 -3.12 10.78 -7.93
CA GLN A 124 -3.81 9.60 -7.41
C GLN A 124 -3.39 9.29 -5.96
N SER A 125 -2.10 9.43 -5.64
CA SER A 125 -1.62 9.21 -4.27
C SER A 125 -2.21 10.20 -3.26
N LEU A 126 -2.40 11.46 -3.66
CA LEU A 126 -3.03 12.49 -2.84
C LEU A 126 -4.54 12.25 -2.68
N ALA A 127 -5.22 11.85 -3.75
CA ALA A 127 -6.64 11.54 -3.68
C ALA A 127 -6.91 10.30 -2.80
N ALA A 128 -6.12 9.24 -2.98
CA ALA A 128 -6.23 8.02 -2.20
C ALA A 128 -5.90 8.24 -0.72
N SER A 129 -4.89 9.07 -0.41
CA SER A 129 -4.56 9.38 0.98
C SER A 129 -5.67 10.16 1.67
N LYS A 130 -6.32 11.11 0.99
CA LYS A 130 -7.48 11.84 1.53
C LYS A 130 -8.61 10.88 1.86
N LEU A 131 -9.05 10.08 0.89
CA LEU A 131 -10.13 9.12 1.07
C LEU A 131 -9.83 8.11 2.20
N PHE A 132 -8.59 7.60 2.25
CA PHE A 132 -8.19 6.69 3.31
C PHE A 132 -8.17 7.36 4.69
N CYS A 133 -7.55 8.55 4.79
CA CYS A 133 -7.40 9.25 6.07
C CYS A 133 -8.73 9.78 6.60
N GLU A 134 -9.67 10.21 5.75
CA GLU A 134 -11.02 10.60 6.19
C GLU A 134 -11.70 9.47 7.00
N GLY A 135 -11.49 8.22 6.60
CA GLY A 135 -12.02 7.06 7.33
C GLY A 135 -11.14 6.59 8.50
N ALA A 136 -9.81 6.67 8.37
CA ALA A 136 -8.86 5.99 9.25
C ALA A 136 -8.15 6.89 10.28
N TRP A 137 -8.03 8.19 10.02
CA TRP A 137 -7.24 9.13 10.82
C TRP A 137 -8.05 9.74 11.97
N MET A 138 -7.47 9.75 13.18
CA MET A 138 -8.10 10.39 14.36
C MET A 138 -8.29 11.90 14.21
N GLY A 139 -7.48 12.57 13.37
CA GLY A 139 -7.57 14.02 13.17
C GLY A 139 -8.65 14.45 12.16
N ALA A 140 -9.27 13.52 11.42
CA ALA A 140 -10.26 13.85 10.39
C ALA A 140 -11.56 14.42 10.97
N GLU A 141 -11.96 14.03 12.18
CA GLU A 141 -13.16 14.55 12.86
C GLU A 141 -12.98 15.96 13.45
N ARG A 142 -11.76 16.52 13.41
CA ARG A 142 -11.41 17.84 13.95
C ARG A 142 -11.15 18.90 12.88
N ALA A 143 -11.23 18.54 11.60
CA ALA A 143 -10.94 19.40 10.46
C ALA A 143 -12.20 20.03 9.85
#